data_AF-A0A7L2ZRP4-F1
#
_entry.id   AF-A0A7L2ZRP4-F1
#
_cell.length_a   1.000
_cell.length_b   1.000
_cell.length_c   1.000
_cell.angle_alpha   90.00
_cell.angle_beta   90.00
_cell.angle_gamma   90.00
#
_symmetry.space_group_name_H-M   'P 1'
#
loop_
_entity.id
_entity.type
_entity.pdbx_description
1 polymer ?
#
loop_
_entity_poly.entity_id
_entity_poly.type
_entity_poly.pdbx_seq_one_letter_code
_entity_poly.pdbx_strand_id
1 'polypeptide(L)'
;AAMAAERALAMATCTAPVNIAVIKYWGKRDTDLILPINSSLSVTLHQDQLKTTTTAAASRDFTEDRLWLNGKEADVGHPRVQACLREGERPCPPRGRRGGSEDSAALSLSYKIHIASENNFPTAAGLASSAAGYACLVSALARLYGLEEELSEVARRGSGSACRSMFGGFVQWQRGERPDGTDSLALQVAPETHWPELRVLVLVVSGEKKPVGSTAGMQTSVETSPLLKHRAEVVVPERLAQMMQHIRDRDFEGFGQLAMRDSNQFHATCLDTFPPIFYLTDVSRHIIALAHRYNAHHGHTKV
;
A
#
# COMPACT_ATOMS: atom_id res chain seq x y z
N ALA A 1 48.79 -7.60 -8.25
CA ALA A 1 47.63 -7.21 -7.44
C ALA A 1 46.56 -6.70 -8.39
N ALA A 2 45.58 -7.55 -8.72
CA ALA A 2 44.43 -7.13 -9.50
C ALA A 2 43.56 -6.28 -8.58
N MET A 3 43.49 -4.97 -8.84
CA MET A 3 42.44 -4.13 -8.24
C MET A 3 41.11 -4.70 -8.72
N ALA A 4 40.33 -5.26 -7.81
CA ALA A 4 38.93 -5.58 -8.07
C ALA A 4 38.28 -4.31 -8.62
N ALA A 5 37.76 -4.38 -9.84
CA ALA A 5 37.01 -3.28 -10.42
C ALA A 5 35.77 -3.07 -9.53
N GLU A 6 35.84 -2.08 -8.62
CA GLU A 6 34.68 -1.61 -7.87
C GLU A 6 33.55 -1.34 -8.88
N ARG A 7 32.42 -2.04 -8.71
CA ARG A 7 31.27 -1.94 -9.61
C ARG A 7 30.86 -0.47 -9.72
N ALA A 8 31.02 0.11 -10.91
CA ALA A 8 30.62 1.49 -11.20
C ALA A 8 29.10 1.72 -11.02
N LEU A 9 28.30 0.66 -11.04
CA LEU A 9 26.85 0.69 -10.93
C LEU A 9 26.37 -0.52 -10.11
N ALA A 10 25.61 -0.26 -9.06
CA ALA A 10 24.82 -1.26 -8.37
C ALA A 10 23.34 -1.03 -8.66
N MET A 11 22.57 -2.11 -8.84
CA MET A 11 21.15 -2.03 -9.09
C MET A 11 20.38 -3.17 -8.44
N ALA A 12 19.14 -2.88 -8.06
CA ALA A 12 18.18 -3.86 -7.61
C ALA A 12 16.83 -3.58 -8.27
N THR A 13 16.22 -4.64 -8.81
CA THR A 13 14.87 -4.61 -9.36
C THR A 13 13.97 -5.49 -8.52
N CYS A 14 12.82 -4.94 -8.13
CA CYS A 14 11.78 -5.63 -7.39
C CYS A 14 10.43 -5.45 -8.09
N THR A 15 9.50 -6.32 -7.74
CA THR A 15 8.07 -6.14 -8.06
C THR A 15 7.28 -6.13 -6.77
N ALA A 16 6.20 -5.35 -6.73
CA ALA A 16 5.28 -5.33 -5.60
C ALA A 16 3.81 -5.40 -6.06
N PRO A 17 2.95 -6.09 -5.30
CA PRO A 17 1.54 -6.23 -5.61
C PRO A 17 0.71 -5.02 -5.21
N VAL A 18 -0.44 -4.88 -5.87
CA VAL A 18 -1.55 -4.04 -5.40
C VAL A 18 -2.29 -4.75 -4.25
N ASN A 19 -2.86 -3.99 -3.31
CA ASN A 19 -3.79 -4.52 -2.32
C ASN A 19 -5.14 -3.79 -2.36
N ILE A 20 -6.22 -4.49 -2.03
CA ILE A 20 -7.59 -3.96 -1.95
C ILE A 20 -8.09 -4.08 -0.51
N ALA A 21 -8.36 -2.93 0.12
CA ALA A 21 -8.88 -2.90 1.49
C ALA A 21 -10.33 -3.42 1.55
N VAL A 22 -10.60 -4.40 2.41
CA VAL A 22 -11.93 -4.88 2.76
C VAL A 22 -12.44 -4.25 4.06
N ILE A 23 -11.53 -3.81 4.93
CA ILE A 23 -11.78 -2.85 6.01
C ILE A 23 -10.98 -1.58 5.70
N LYS A 24 -11.67 -0.46 5.47
CA LYS A 24 -11.08 0.73 4.84
C LYS A 24 -10.22 1.55 5.81
N TYR A 25 -9.08 1.99 5.30
CA TYR A 25 -8.30 3.09 5.85
C TYR A 25 -8.83 4.43 5.34
N TRP A 26 -9.32 5.28 6.23
CA TRP A 26 -9.75 6.65 5.90
C TRP A 26 -9.57 7.59 7.09
N GLY A 27 -8.55 8.44 7.02
CA GLY A 27 -8.25 9.45 8.05
C GLY A 27 -6.94 9.17 8.78
N LYS A 28 -6.22 10.24 9.12
CA LYS A 28 -4.94 10.18 9.85
C LYS A 28 -5.08 10.87 11.20
N ARG A 29 -4.48 10.28 12.22
CA ARG A 29 -4.22 10.96 13.50
C ARG A 29 -2.92 11.76 13.47
N ASP A 30 -1.99 11.37 12.58
CA ASP A 30 -0.71 12.02 12.36
C ASP A 30 -0.40 12.00 10.86
N THR A 31 -0.21 13.18 10.27
CA THR A 31 0.04 13.34 8.83
C THR A 31 1.50 13.16 8.46
N ASP A 32 2.43 13.38 9.39
CA ASP A 32 3.87 13.37 9.15
C ASP A 32 4.40 11.95 9.24
N LEU A 33 3.97 11.21 10.26
CA LEU A 33 4.27 9.79 10.45
C LEU A 33 3.30 8.87 9.68
N ILE A 34 2.25 9.43 9.09
CA ILE A 34 1.18 8.73 8.37
C ILE A 34 0.54 7.67 9.26
N LEU A 35 0.05 8.07 10.43
CA LEU A 35 -0.61 7.19 11.39
C LEU A 35 -2.12 7.26 11.21
N PRO A 36 -2.83 6.13 11.12
CA PRO A 36 -4.24 6.14 10.78
C PRO A 36 -5.10 6.37 12.03
N ILE A 37 -6.37 6.77 11.84
CA ILE A 37 -7.32 6.85 12.96
C ILE A 37 -7.87 5.46 13.36
N ASN A 38 -7.84 4.49 12.44
CA ASN A 38 -8.28 3.11 12.65
C ASN A 38 -7.36 2.11 11.93
N SER A 39 -7.33 0.87 12.41
CA SER A 39 -6.67 -0.24 11.70
C SER A 39 -7.43 -0.57 10.40
N SER A 40 -6.77 -1.19 9.45
CA SER A 40 -7.38 -1.59 8.16
C SER A 40 -6.94 -3.00 7.76
N LEU A 41 -7.68 -3.65 6.87
CA LEU A 41 -7.39 -4.99 6.39
C LEU A 41 -7.60 -5.05 4.88
N SER A 42 -6.66 -5.65 4.16
CA SER A 42 -6.71 -5.81 2.70
C SER A 42 -6.40 -7.21 2.23
N VAL A 43 -6.82 -7.49 1.00
CA VAL A 43 -6.38 -8.64 0.21
C VAL A 43 -5.31 -8.16 -0.78
N THR A 44 -4.15 -8.82 -0.79
CA THR A 44 -3.10 -8.59 -1.78
C THR A 44 -3.46 -9.30 -3.09
N LEU A 45 -3.39 -8.58 -4.20
CA LEU A 45 -3.65 -9.14 -5.54
C LEU A 45 -2.39 -9.76 -6.12
N HIS A 46 -2.56 -10.82 -6.89
CA HIS A 46 -1.43 -11.56 -7.42
C HIS A 46 -0.67 -10.75 -8.50
N GLN A 47 0.66 -10.86 -8.48
CA GLN A 47 1.57 -10.03 -9.29
C GLN A 47 1.60 -10.42 -10.77
N ASP A 48 1.08 -11.60 -11.12
CA ASP A 48 0.91 -12.00 -12.53
C ASP A 48 -0.04 -11.07 -13.27
N GLN A 49 -1.07 -10.55 -12.58
CA GLN A 49 -2.05 -9.65 -13.17
C GLN A 49 -1.68 -8.19 -12.91
N LEU A 50 -1.40 -7.81 -11.66
CA LEU A 50 -1.24 -6.41 -11.25
C LEU A 50 0.00 -6.22 -10.40
N LYS A 51 0.99 -5.50 -10.93
CA LYS A 51 2.24 -5.21 -10.22
C LYS A 51 2.85 -3.86 -10.62
N THR A 52 3.60 -3.31 -9.68
CA THR A 52 4.58 -2.26 -9.93
C THR A 52 5.95 -2.89 -10.01
N THR A 53 6.75 -2.53 -11.01
CA THR A 53 8.15 -2.90 -11.12
C THR A 53 9.00 -1.66 -10.85
N THR A 54 9.94 -1.74 -9.92
CA THR A 54 10.86 -0.63 -9.62
C THR A 54 12.29 -1.14 -9.70
N THR A 55 13.12 -0.40 -10.43
CA THR A 55 14.57 -0.56 -10.43
C THR A 55 15.19 0.65 -9.75
N ALA A 56 15.96 0.41 -8.70
CA ALA A 56 16.80 1.42 -8.06
C ALA A 56 18.27 1.13 -8.42
N ALA A 57 19.00 2.16 -8.80
CA ALA A 57 20.41 2.07 -9.13
C ALA A 57 21.21 3.16 -8.43
N ALA A 58 22.39 2.82 -7.93
CA ALA A 58 23.34 3.73 -7.30
C ALA A 58 24.67 3.68 -8.05
N SER A 59 25.26 4.85 -8.30
CA SER A 59 26.54 4.98 -9.00
C SER A 59 27.29 6.22 -8.51
N ARG A 60 28.63 6.14 -8.51
CA ARG A 60 29.51 7.29 -8.28
C ARG A 60 29.41 8.35 -9.39
N ASP A 61 28.99 7.94 -10.59
CA ASP A 61 28.92 8.81 -11.76
C ASP A 61 27.59 9.59 -11.81
N PHE A 62 26.64 9.27 -10.92
CA PHE A 62 25.40 10.03 -10.77
C PHE A 62 25.65 11.30 -9.95
N THR A 63 25.22 12.44 -10.48
CA THR A 63 25.41 13.76 -9.85
C THR A 63 24.25 14.21 -8.99
N GLU A 64 23.07 13.62 -9.17
CA GLU A 64 21.83 13.96 -8.47
C GLU A 64 20.92 12.74 -8.33
N ASP A 65 20.00 12.80 -7.37
CA ASP A 65 18.96 11.79 -7.21
C ASP A 65 17.85 12.04 -8.25
N ARG A 66 17.36 11.00 -8.93
CA ARG A 66 16.34 11.13 -9.98
C ARG A 66 15.32 10.01 -9.92
N LEU A 67 14.07 10.33 -10.24
CA LEU A 67 12.96 9.40 -10.23
C LEU A 67 12.19 9.49 -11.55
N TRP A 68 11.92 8.35 -12.17
CA TRP A 68 11.01 8.24 -13.31
C TRP A 68 9.84 7.33 -12.95
N LEU A 69 8.63 7.78 -13.25
CA LEU A 69 7.39 7.02 -13.09
C LEU A 69 6.69 6.89 -14.45
N ASN A 70 6.55 5.66 -14.95
CA ASN A 70 5.99 5.34 -16.26
C ASN A 70 6.66 6.17 -17.39
N GLY A 71 7.99 6.22 -17.38
CA GLY A 71 8.79 6.94 -18.38
C GLY A 71 8.83 8.46 -18.24
N LYS A 72 8.09 9.06 -17.29
CA LYS A 72 8.12 10.51 -17.02
C LYS A 72 8.93 10.80 -15.76
N GLU A 73 9.82 11.77 -15.85
CA GLU A 73 10.56 12.25 -14.68
C GLU A 73 9.58 12.84 -13.65
N ALA A 74 9.80 12.49 -12.39
CA ALA A 74 9.00 12.89 -11.25
C ALA A 74 9.89 13.50 -10.18
N ASP A 75 9.31 14.36 -9.34
CA ASP A 75 10.03 15.04 -8.29
C ASP A 75 10.51 14.07 -7.20
N VAL A 76 11.81 13.79 -7.18
CA VAL A 76 12.46 12.99 -6.13
C VAL A 76 12.48 13.72 -4.79
N GLY A 77 12.41 15.06 -4.79
CA GLY A 77 12.39 15.91 -3.60
C GLY A 77 11.07 15.87 -2.84
N HIS A 78 10.03 15.22 -3.40
CA HIS A 78 8.75 15.06 -2.75
C HIS A 78 8.92 14.44 -1.34
N PRO A 79 8.33 15.02 -0.27
CA PRO A 79 8.62 14.63 1.12
C PRO A 79 8.46 13.14 1.42
N ARG A 80 7.47 12.49 0.80
CA ARG A 80 7.22 11.04 0.92
C ARG A 80 8.29 10.17 0.27
N VAL A 81 8.83 10.59 -0.88
CA VAL A 81 9.93 9.86 -1.54
C VAL A 81 11.17 10.01 -0.68
N GLN A 82 11.50 11.24 -0.27
CA GLN A 82 12.61 11.54 0.62
C GLN A 82 12.54 10.77 1.95
N ALA A 83 11.34 10.57 2.50
CA ALA A 83 11.15 9.75 3.70
C ALA A 83 11.56 8.29 3.48
N CYS A 84 11.29 7.72 2.29
CA CYS A 84 11.76 6.37 1.96
C CYS A 84 13.25 6.32 1.65
N LEU A 85 13.82 7.35 1.02
CA LEU A 85 15.25 7.39 0.69
C LEU A 85 16.13 7.46 1.94
N ARG A 86 15.78 8.32 2.90
CA ARG A 86 16.52 8.48 4.17
C ARG A 86 16.65 7.18 4.97
N GLU A 87 15.66 6.31 4.87
CA GLU A 87 15.69 4.99 5.54
C GLU A 87 16.63 4.02 4.80
N GLY A 88 16.69 4.10 3.47
CA GLY A 88 17.70 3.39 2.67
C GLY A 88 19.13 3.86 2.92
N GLU A 89 19.29 5.11 3.36
CA GLU A 89 20.59 5.72 3.66
C GLU A 89 21.08 5.47 5.09
N ARG A 90 20.35 4.71 5.92
CA ARG A 90 20.81 4.41 7.28
C ARG A 90 22.08 3.55 7.24
N PRO A 91 23.12 3.86 8.04
CA PRO A 91 24.34 3.08 8.07
C PRO A 91 24.06 1.64 8.53
N CYS A 92 24.10 0.69 7.59
CA CYS A 92 24.14 -0.73 7.95
C CYS A 92 25.53 -1.05 8.54
N PRO A 93 25.60 -1.76 9.68
CA PRO A 93 26.86 -2.30 10.14
C PRO A 93 27.41 -3.28 9.09
N PRO A 94 28.69 -3.19 8.69
CA PRO A 94 29.27 -4.17 7.78
C PRO A 94 29.36 -5.51 8.52
N ARG A 95 28.60 -6.54 8.11
CA ARG A 95 28.87 -7.91 8.59
C ARG A 95 28.72 -9.00 7.55
N GLY A 96 29.63 -9.95 7.72
CA GLY A 96 29.90 -11.10 6.86
C GLY A 96 28.69 -12.01 6.68
N ARG A 97 28.36 -12.24 5.41
CA ARG A 97 27.39 -13.23 5.00
C ARG A 97 27.91 -14.63 5.31
N ARG A 98 27.11 -15.42 6.03
CA ARG A 98 27.25 -16.88 6.02
C ARG A 98 26.82 -17.38 4.64
N GLY A 99 27.83 -17.71 3.82
CA GLY A 99 27.67 -18.54 2.63
C GLY A 99 27.34 -17.78 1.34
N GLY A 100 28.36 -17.57 0.50
CA GLY A 100 28.21 -17.43 -0.95
C GLY A 100 28.44 -16.04 -1.55
N SER A 101 29.59 -15.89 -2.21
CA SER A 101 30.12 -14.77 -3.00
C SER A 101 30.67 -13.56 -2.21
N GLU A 102 31.97 -13.30 -2.43
CA GLU A 102 32.81 -12.30 -1.76
C GLU A 102 32.72 -10.86 -2.34
N ASP A 103 31.72 -10.54 -3.17
CA ASP A 103 31.70 -9.31 -3.98
C ASP A 103 30.55 -8.32 -3.67
N SER A 104 30.44 -7.85 -2.42
CA SER A 104 29.55 -6.74 -2.08
C SER A 104 30.28 -5.72 -1.22
N ALA A 105 31.16 -4.92 -1.83
CA ALA A 105 31.61 -3.67 -1.23
C ALA A 105 30.39 -2.86 -0.78
N ALA A 106 30.40 -2.38 0.46
CA ALA A 106 29.32 -1.57 0.99
C ALA A 106 29.12 -0.35 0.07
N LEU A 107 27.93 -0.22 -0.52
CA LEU A 107 27.60 0.93 -1.35
C LEU A 107 27.77 2.20 -0.52
N SER A 108 28.53 3.15 -1.05
CA SER A 108 28.69 4.42 -0.36
C SER A 108 27.34 5.12 -0.32
N LEU A 109 26.91 5.51 0.88
CA LEU A 109 25.74 6.35 1.11
C LEU A 109 25.85 7.74 0.44
N SER A 110 27.05 8.11 -0.02
CA SER A 110 27.28 9.34 -0.80
C SER A 110 26.87 9.22 -2.27
N TYR A 111 26.67 7.99 -2.78
CA TYR A 111 26.31 7.80 -4.18
C TYR A 111 24.87 8.21 -4.41
N LYS A 112 24.67 8.97 -5.48
CA LYS A 112 23.34 9.37 -5.93
C LYS A 112 22.59 8.20 -6.53
N ILE A 113 21.27 8.29 -6.51
CA ILE A 113 20.38 7.21 -6.94
C ILE A 113 19.49 7.61 -8.10
N HIS A 114 19.36 6.71 -9.06
CA HIS A 114 18.37 6.79 -10.11
C HIS A 114 17.33 5.69 -9.91
N ILE A 115 16.06 6.06 -9.91
CA ILE A 115 14.94 5.15 -9.69
C ILE A 115 14.01 5.20 -10.89
N ALA A 116 13.75 4.06 -11.51
CA ALA A 116 12.73 3.93 -12.55
C ALA A 116 11.63 2.98 -12.07
N SER A 117 10.38 3.43 -12.12
CA SER A 117 9.21 2.65 -11.69
C SER A 117 8.12 2.65 -12.75
N GLU A 118 7.51 1.49 -12.97
CA GLU A 118 6.44 1.30 -13.95
C GLU A 118 5.33 0.41 -13.38
N ASN A 119 4.08 0.77 -13.69
CA ASN A 119 2.91 -0.05 -13.37
C ASN A 119 2.41 -0.75 -14.65
N ASN A 120 2.07 -2.04 -14.57
CA ASN A 120 1.40 -2.73 -15.68
C ASN A 120 -0.13 -2.48 -15.72
N PHE A 121 -0.61 -1.48 -14.98
CA PHE A 121 -2.01 -1.10 -14.89
C PHE A 121 -2.17 0.43 -14.98
N PRO A 122 -3.32 0.93 -15.45
CA PRO A 122 -3.49 2.37 -15.64
C PRO A 122 -3.42 3.11 -14.30
N THR A 123 -2.52 4.10 -14.20
CA THR A 123 -2.30 4.87 -12.96
C THR A 123 -3.58 5.58 -12.48
N ALA A 124 -4.50 5.90 -13.39
CA ALA A 124 -5.79 6.54 -13.09
C ALA A 124 -6.94 5.56 -12.76
N ALA A 125 -6.77 4.24 -12.94
CA ALA A 125 -7.84 3.25 -12.72
C ALA A 125 -8.25 3.02 -11.25
N GLY A 126 -7.75 3.83 -10.32
CA GLY A 126 -8.11 3.74 -8.90
C GLY A 126 -7.54 2.52 -8.16
N LEU A 127 -6.65 1.75 -8.79
CA LEU A 127 -6.03 0.51 -8.30
C LEU A 127 -4.90 0.72 -7.27
N ALA A 128 -5.01 1.75 -6.41
CA ALA A 128 -4.01 2.03 -5.37
C ALA A 128 -2.55 2.07 -5.88
N SER A 129 -2.31 2.69 -7.04
CA SER A 129 -0.99 2.78 -7.68
C SER A 129 0.12 3.29 -6.75
N SER A 130 -0.21 4.21 -5.84
CA SER A 130 0.76 4.68 -4.84
C SER A 130 1.14 3.60 -3.83
N ALA A 131 0.22 2.72 -3.43
CA ALA A 131 0.51 1.67 -2.45
C ALA A 131 1.55 0.68 -2.98
N ALA A 132 1.30 0.14 -4.18
CA ALA A 132 2.24 -0.76 -4.85
C ALA A 132 3.56 -0.05 -5.20
N GLY A 133 3.50 1.21 -5.65
CA GLY A 133 4.69 2.00 -5.98
C GLY A 133 5.64 2.22 -4.80
N TYR A 134 5.14 2.68 -3.66
CA TYR A 134 5.98 2.89 -2.47
C TYR A 134 6.45 1.57 -1.85
N ALA A 135 5.63 0.52 -1.85
CA ALA A 135 6.06 -0.81 -1.42
C ALA A 135 7.21 -1.33 -2.30
N CYS A 136 7.11 -1.15 -3.62
CA CYS A 136 8.13 -1.57 -4.57
C CYS A 136 9.41 -0.74 -4.45
N LEU A 137 9.28 0.58 -4.25
CA LEU A 137 10.41 1.48 -3.98
C LEU A 137 11.19 1.02 -2.74
N VAL A 138 10.51 0.83 -1.61
CA VAL A 138 11.16 0.39 -0.37
C VAL A 138 11.80 -0.97 -0.55
N SER A 139 11.13 -1.91 -1.23
CA SER A 139 11.69 -3.24 -1.51
C SER A 139 12.94 -3.19 -2.40
N ALA A 140 12.96 -2.31 -3.40
CA ALA A 140 14.12 -2.13 -4.29
C ALA A 140 15.30 -1.48 -3.53
N LEU A 141 15.04 -0.45 -2.73
CA LEU A 141 16.06 0.20 -1.89
C LEU A 141 16.62 -0.76 -0.83
N ALA A 142 15.74 -1.52 -0.16
CA ALA A 142 16.16 -2.53 0.81
C ALA A 142 17.07 -3.57 0.19
N ARG A 143 16.75 -4.05 -1.02
CA ARG A 143 17.61 -4.99 -1.75
C ARG A 143 18.90 -4.37 -2.27
N LEU A 144 18.87 -3.09 -2.66
CA LEU A 144 20.04 -2.35 -3.13
C LEU A 144 21.06 -2.15 -2.00
N TYR A 145 20.60 -1.73 -0.82
CA TYR A 145 21.46 -1.41 0.33
C TYR A 145 21.64 -2.57 1.32
N GLY A 146 20.91 -3.68 1.16
CA GLY A 146 20.98 -4.82 2.06
C GLY A 146 20.31 -4.59 3.42
N LEU A 147 19.19 -3.85 3.45
CA LEU A 147 18.43 -3.57 4.67
C LEU A 147 17.63 -4.81 5.10
N GLU A 148 17.72 -5.16 6.38
CA GLU A 148 16.94 -6.25 7.00
C GLU A 148 15.88 -5.74 8.00
N GLU A 149 15.69 -4.42 8.08
CA GLU A 149 14.79 -3.75 9.04
C GLU A 149 13.29 -3.92 8.70
N GLU A 150 12.42 -3.43 9.59
CA GLU A 150 10.97 -3.44 9.37
C GLU A 150 10.54 -2.46 8.26
N LEU A 151 10.54 -2.97 7.02
CA LEU A 151 10.19 -2.23 5.80
C LEU A 151 8.74 -1.74 5.78
N SER A 152 7.83 -2.32 6.57
CA SER A 152 6.43 -1.90 6.60
C SER A 152 6.26 -0.48 7.16
N GLU A 153 7.10 -0.08 8.13
CA GLU A 153 7.12 1.29 8.65
C GLU A 153 7.58 2.29 7.57
N VAL A 154 8.66 1.96 6.86
CA VAL A 154 9.21 2.82 5.80
C VAL A 154 8.19 2.99 4.67
N ALA A 155 7.54 1.90 4.26
CA ALA A 155 6.49 1.92 3.24
C ALA A 155 5.31 2.79 3.69
N ARG A 156 4.90 2.73 4.97
CA ARG A 156 3.83 3.56 5.55
C ARG A 156 4.12 5.05 5.39
N ARG A 157 5.35 5.49 5.67
CA ARG A 157 5.78 6.91 5.55
C ARG A 157 5.78 7.40 4.10
N GLY A 158 5.98 6.51 3.14
CA GLY A 158 5.80 6.81 1.71
C GLY A 158 4.32 6.88 1.31
N SER A 159 3.53 5.88 1.70
CA SER A 159 2.08 5.86 1.52
C SER A 159 1.47 4.91 2.53
N GLY A 160 0.52 5.37 3.34
CA GLY A 160 -0.02 4.57 4.46
C GLY A 160 -0.46 3.16 4.06
N SER A 161 -1.17 3.01 2.95
CA SER A 161 -1.60 1.69 2.46
C SER A 161 -0.50 0.83 1.82
N ALA A 162 0.69 1.37 1.56
CA ALA A 162 1.82 0.63 1.00
C ALA A 162 2.37 -0.42 1.96
N CYS A 163 2.30 -0.19 3.29
CA CYS A 163 2.75 -1.17 4.27
C CYS A 163 2.06 -2.53 4.09
N ARG A 164 0.78 -2.53 3.68
CA ARG A 164 0.03 -3.77 3.44
C ARG A 164 0.45 -4.50 2.16
N SER A 165 1.09 -3.82 1.21
CA SER A 165 1.65 -4.43 0.00
C SER A 165 3.02 -5.08 0.24
N MET A 166 3.57 -4.99 1.45
CA MET A 166 4.82 -5.69 1.82
C MET A 166 4.60 -7.20 2.06
N PHE A 167 3.34 -7.65 2.13
CA PHE A 167 2.98 -9.04 2.40
C PHE A 167 1.95 -9.58 1.41
N GLY A 168 1.97 -10.90 1.18
CA GLY A 168 0.96 -11.63 0.39
C GLY A 168 -0.29 -11.99 1.19
N GLY A 169 -1.34 -12.45 0.50
CA GLY A 169 -2.57 -12.94 1.15
C GLY A 169 -3.43 -11.85 1.77
N PHE A 170 -3.81 -12.02 3.02
CA PHE A 170 -4.61 -11.07 3.80
C PHE A 170 -3.70 -10.33 4.77
N VAL A 171 -3.78 -9.00 4.78
CA VAL A 171 -2.82 -8.15 5.50
C VAL A 171 -3.56 -7.08 6.29
N GLN A 172 -3.29 -7.01 7.58
CA GLN A 172 -3.76 -5.96 8.47
C GLN A 172 -2.71 -4.85 8.55
N TRP A 173 -3.13 -3.59 8.48
CA TRP A 173 -2.34 -2.48 8.99
C TRP A 173 -2.88 -2.09 10.36
N GLN A 174 -2.04 -2.26 11.38
CA GLN A 174 -2.34 -1.89 12.75
C GLN A 174 -2.25 -0.38 12.92
N ARG A 175 -3.26 0.19 13.60
CA ARG A 175 -3.29 1.61 13.95
C ARG A 175 -2.06 2.01 14.76
N GLY A 176 -1.60 1.16 15.66
CA GLY A 176 -0.66 1.52 16.71
C GLY A 176 -1.26 2.50 17.72
N GLU A 177 -0.63 2.58 18.87
CA GLU A 177 -0.99 3.46 19.99
C GLU A 177 0.16 4.41 20.33
N ARG A 178 1.41 4.03 19.98
CA ARG A 178 2.57 4.85 20.29
C ARG A 178 2.61 6.13 19.44
N PRO A 179 2.96 7.28 20.03
CA PRO A 179 3.10 8.54 19.29
C PRO A 179 4.22 8.52 18.25
N ASP A 180 5.29 7.75 18.47
CA ASP A 180 6.40 7.59 17.53
C ASP A 180 6.04 6.71 16.31
N GLY A 181 4.90 6.01 16.38
CA GLY A 181 4.39 5.16 15.32
C GLY A 181 5.10 3.82 15.15
N THR A 182 5.99 3.41 16.06
CA THR A 182 6.77 2.17 15.88
C THR A 182 5.90 0.90 15.96
N ASP A 183 4.68 1.01 16.48
CA ASP A 183 3.70 -0.07 16.58
C ASP A 183 2.58 0.03 15.53
N SER A 184 2.66 0.97 14.58
CA SER A 184 1.75 1.05 13.44
C SER A 184 2.33 0.35 12.22
N LEU A 185 2.28 -0.99 12.25
CA LEU A 185 2.91 -1.88 11.27
C LEU A 185 1.89 -2.69 10.48
N ALA A 186 2.33 -3.27 9.37
CA ALA A 186 1.54 -4.26 8.64
C ALA A 186 1.88 -5.68 9.12
N LEU A 187 0.85 -6.50 9.32
CA LEU A 187 0.97 -7.90 9.70
C LEU A 187 0.16 -8.77 8.74
N GLN A 188 0.76 -9.89 8.33
CA GLN A 188 0.04 -10.90 7.56
C GLN A 188 -0.96 -11.61 8.48
N VAL A 189 -2.23 -11.55 8.12
CA VAL A 189 -3.34 -12.25 8.79
C VAL A 189 -3.43 -13.70 8.32
N ALA A 190 -3.28 -13.92 7.02
CA ALA A 190 -3.24 -15.24 6.41
C ALA A 190 -2.48 -15.20 5.08
N PRO A 191 -1.70 -16.23 4.71
CA PRO A 191 -0.99 -16.28 3.43
C PRO A 191 -1.96 -16.43 2.26
N GLU A 192 -1.48 -16.19 1.03
CA GLU A 192 -2.30 -16.37 -0.18
C GLU A 192 -2.80 -17.81 -0.36
N THR A 193 -2.04 -18.79 0.13
CA THR A 193 -2.39 -20.22 0.12
C THR A 193 -3.52 -20.57 1.08
N HIS A 194 -3.89 -19.65 1.98
CA HIS A 194 -4.99 -19.87 2.92
C HIS A 194 -6.35 -19.87 2.24
N TRP A 195 -6.59 -19.07 1.21
CA TRP A 195 -7.90 -19.01 0.54
C TRP A 195 -7.75 -18.92 -0.99
N PRO A 196 -7.19 -19.96 -1.64
CA PRO A 196 -6.82 -19.94 -3.04
C PRO A 196 -8.03 -19.93 -4.00
N GLU A 197 -9.25 -20.17 -3.52
CA GLU A 197 -10.48 -20.09 -4.29
C GLU A 197 -11.02 -18.66 -4.41
N LEU A 198 -10.60 -17.73 -3.53
CA LEU A 198 -11.05 -16.34 -3.59
C LEU A 198 -10.63 -15.70 -4.91
N ARG A 199 -11.56 -15.02 -5.59
CA ARG A 199 -11.30 -14.30 -6.84
C ARG A 199 -11.67 -12.84 -6.66
N VAL A 200 -10.93 -11.97 -7.34
CA VAL A 200 -11.19 -10.53 -7.36
C VAL A 200 -11.42 -10.10 -8.80
N LEU A 201 -12.59 -9.53 -9.07
CA LEU A 201 -12.92 -8.91 -10.35
C LEU A 201 -12.92 -7.39 -10.17
N VAL A 202 -12.07 -6.68 -10.92
CA VAL A 202 -12.03 -5.22 -10.91
C VAL A 202 -12.77 -4.70 -12.13
N LEU A 203 -13.84 -3.94 -11.90
CA LEU A 203 -14.58 -3.25 -12.94
C LEU A 203 -14.08 -1.80 -13.02
N VAL A 204 -13.32 -1.47 -14.08
CA VAL A 204 -12.81 -0.11 -14.29
C VAL A 204 -13.92 0.75 -14.88
N VAL A 205 -14.53 1.58 -14.04
CA VAL A 205 -15.71 2.39 -14.39
C VAL A 205 -15.34 3.74 -15.05
N SER A 206 -14.20 4.32 -14.69
CA SER A 206 -13.69 5.56 -15.29
C SER A 206 -12.17 5.61 -15.16
N GLY A 207 -11.52 6.18 -16.18
CA GLY A 207 -10.09 6.51 -16.17
C GLY A 207 -9.81 7.98 -15.83
N GLU A 208 -10.84 8.75 -15.46
CA GLU A 208 -10.69 10.16 -15.13
C GLU A 208 -10.03 10.36 -13.77
N LYS A 209 -9.30 11.47 -13.63
CA LYS A 209 -8.68 11.83 -12.37
C LYS A 209 -9.77 12.13 -11.33
N LYS A 210 -9.62 11.53 -10.13
CA LYS A 210 -10.51 11.81 -9.00
C LYS A 210 -10.58 13.33 -8.74
N PRO A 211 -11.77 13.90 -8.55
CA PRO A 211 -11.92 15.33 -8.23
C PRO A 211 -11.17 15.71 -6.94
N VAL A 212 -11.28 14.86 -5.92
CA VAL A 212 -10.58 15.02 -4.64
C VAL A 212 -9.61 13.86 -4.45
N GLY A 213 -8.34 14.19 -4.21
CA GLY A 213 -7.31 13.18 -3.92
C GLY A 213 -7.50 12.59 -2.52
N SER A 214 -7.18 11.31 -2.33
CA SER A 214 -7.42 10.61 -1.07
C SER A 214 -6.77 11.26 0.15
N THR A 215 -5.57 11.87 0.00
CA THR A 215 -4.89 12.54 1.14
C THR A 215 -5.67 13.75 1.62
N ALA A 216 -6.08 14.64 0.72
CA ALA A 216 -6.87 15.81 1.06
C ALA A 216 -8.25 15.39 1.58
N GLY A 217 -8.93 14.52 0.83
CA GLY A 217 -10.29 14.09 1.18
C GLY A 217 -10.40 13.44 2.55
N MET A 218 -9.46 12.56 2.92
CA MET A 218 -9.53 11.91 4.21
C MET A 218 -9.23 12.84 5.38
N GLN A 219 -8.43 13.88 5.14
CA GLN A 219 -8.12 14.87 6.17
C GLN A 219 -9.31 15.80 6.40
N THR A 220 -9.96 16.25 5.32
CA THR A 220 -11.22 16.99 5.41
C THR A 220 -12.30 16.17 6.10
N SER A 221 -12.40 14.87 5.83
CA SER A 221 -13.34 13.99 6.56
C SER A 221 -13.02 13.93 8.06
N VAL A 222 -11.75 13.85 8.46
CA VAL A 222 -11.35 13.88 9.89
C VAL A 222 -11.79 15.18 10.56
N GLU A 223 -11.66 16.29 9.84
CA GLU A 223 -11.98 17.63 10.36
C GLU A 223 -13.50 17.90 10.45
N THR A 224 -14.29 17.30 9.56
CA THR A 224 -15.69 17.75 9.35
C THR A 224 -16.75 16.67 9.49
N SER A 225 -16.41 15.38 9.44
CA SER A 225 -17.38 14.28 9.52
C SER A 225 -17.49 13.75 10.96
N PRO A 226 -18.56 14.08 11.72
CA PRO A 226 -18.80 13.45 13.02
C PRO A 226 -19.02 11.94 12.90
N LEU A 227 -19.56 11.44 11.77
CA LEU A 227 -19.74 10.01 11.55
C LEU A 227 -18.41 9.26 11.40
N LEU A 228 -17.36 9.91 10.87
CA LEU A 228 -16.04 9.30 10.75
C LEU A 228 -15.43 9.00 12.12
N LYS A 229 -15.60 9.89 13.11
CA LYS A 229 -15.13 9.67 14.47
C LYS A 229 -15.76 8.42 15.08
N HIS A 230 -17.10 8.33 15.03
CA HIS A 230 -17.83 7.16 15.53
C HIS A 230 -17.44 5.88 14.77
N ARG A 231 -17.30 5.96 13.44
CA ARG A 231 -16.83 4.83 12.63
C ARG A 231 -15.47 4.31 13.12
N ALA A 232 -14.50 5.20 13.34
CA ALA A 232 -13.14 4.82 13.72
C ALA A 232 -13.05 4.24 15.14
N GLU A 233 -13.78 4.84 16.08
CA GLU A 233 -13.71 4.47 17.51
C GLU A 233 -14.56 3.24 17.84
N VAL A 234 -15.72 3.09 17.22
CA VAL A 234 -16.73 2.08 17.62
C VAL A 234 -16.89 0.99 16.57
N VAL A 235 -17.06 1.37 15.30
CA VAL A 235 -17.48 0.42 14.26
C VAL A 235 -16.31 -0.42 13.76
N VAL A 236 -15.19 0.21 13.39
CA VAL A 236 -14.06 -0.49 12.76
C VAL A 236 -13.43 -1.57 13.66
N PRO A 237 -13.23 -1.36 14.99
CA PRO A 237 -12.67 -2.40 15.85
C PRO A 237 -13.46 -3.72 15.82
N GLU A 238 -14.79 -3.64 15.90
CA GLU A 238 -15.67 -4.83 15.84
C GLU A 238 -15.58 -5.49 14.45
N ARG A 239 -15.70 -4.70 13.38
CA ARG A 239 -15.62 -5.22 12.01
C ARG A 239 -14.27 -5.86 11.70
N LEU A 240 -13.19 -5.34 12.26
CA LEU A 240 -11.87 -5.92 12.07
C LEU A 240 -11.79 -7.31 12.70
N ALA A 241 -12.31 -7.47 13.92
CA ALA A 241 -12.38 -8.77 14.60
C ALA A 241 -13.24 -9.77 13.81
N GLN A 242 -14.42 -9.35 13.36
CA GLN A 242 -15.31 -10.17 12.52
C GLN A 242 -14.65 -10.56 11.20
N MET A 243 -14.04 -9.60 10.48
CA MET A 243 -13.38 -9.85 9.20
C MET A 243 -12.22 -10.83 9.35
N MET A 244 -11.40 -10.70 10.40
CA MET A 244 -10.34 -11.68 10.68
C MET A 244 -10.91 -13.08 10.94
N GLN A 245 -12.05 -13.19 11.62
CA GLN A 245 -12.70 -14.48 11.85
C GLN A 245 -13.23 -15.08 10.53
N HIS A 246 -13.94 -14.29 9.71
CA HIS A 246 -14.42 -14.76 8.39
C HIS A 246 -13.28 -15.20 7.47
N ILE A 247 -12.12 -14.54 7.53
CA ILE A 247 -10.93 -14.96 6.79
C ILE A 247 -10.41 -16.30 7.30
N ARG A 248 -10.27 -16.48 8.62
CA ARG A 248 -9.80 -17.75 9.21
C ARG A 248 -10.70 -18.92 8.82
N ASP A 249 -12.00 -18.71 8.90
CA ASP A 249 -13.01 -19.77 8.66
C ASP A 249 -13.35 -19.95 7.17
N ARG A 250 -12.80 -19.11 6.29
CA ARG A 250 -13.15 -19.03 4.85
C ARG A 250 -14.65 -18.84 4.64
N ASP A 251 -15.29 -18.09 5.54
CA ASP A 251 -16.70 -17.74 5.47
C ASP A 251 -16.89 -16.61 4.44
N PHE A 252 -17.13 -17.00 3.19
CA PHE A 252 -17.35 -16.05 2.10
C PHE A 252 -18.59 -15.19 2.31
N GLU A 253 -19.63 -15.73 2.97
CA GLU A 253 -20.87 -15.00 3.18
C GLU A 253 -20.67 -13.85 4.16
N GLY A 254 -20.10 -14.14 5.33
CA GLY A 254 -19.75 -13.12 6.31
C GLY A 254 -18.70 -12.13 5.77
N PHE A 255 -17.66 -12.62 5.09
CA PHE A 255 -16.65 -11.80 4.44
C PHE A 255 -17.25 -10.81 3.44
N GLY A 256 -18.06 -11.29 2.49
CA GLY A 256 -18.64 -10.46 1.42
C GLY A 256 -19.64 -9.44 1.96
N GLN A 257 -20.52 -9.85 2.89
CA GLN A 257 -21.46 -8.92 3.53
C GLN A 257 -20.73 -7.81 4.29
N LEU A 258 -19.68 -8.15 5.04
CA LEU A 258 -18.92 -7.20 5.82
C LEU A 258 -18.10 -6.24 4.94
N ALA A 259 -17.47 -6.75 3.88
CA ALA A 259 -16.75 -5.94 2.92
C ALA A 259 -17.67 -4.92 2.22
N MET A 260 -18.89 -5.33 1.83
CA MET A 260 -19.90 -4.43 1.27
C MET A 260 -20.33 -3.35 2.28
N ARG A 261 -20.65 -3.73 3.53
CA ARG A 261 -21.04 -2.80 4.59
C ARG A 261 -19.94 -1.80 4.93
N ASP A 262 -18.67 -2.23 4.91
CA ASP A 262 -17.54 -1.34 5.18
C ASP A 262 -17.24 -0.39 4.02
N SER A 263 -17.35 -0.86 2.79
CA SER A 263 -17.30 -0.01 1.60
C SER A 263 -18.38 1.07 1.63
N ASN A 264 -19.63 0.69 1.91
CA ASN A 264 -20.77 1.62 1.95
C ASN A 264 -20.59 2.66 3.07
N GLN A 265 -20.19 2.26 4.27
CA GLN A 265 -20.01 3.20 5.38
C GLN A 265 -18.82 4.13 5.15
N PHE A 266 -17.73 3.67 4.52
CA PHE A 266 -16.65 4.56 4.09
C PHE A 266 -17.19 5.66 3.16
N HIS A 267 -17.94 5.30 2.12
CA HIS A 267 -18.53 6.30 1.22
C HIS A 267 -19.60 7.17 1.92
N ALA A 268 -20.28 6.67 2.94
CA ALA A 268 -21.16 7.48 3.78
C ALA A 268 -20.39 8.55 4.56
N THR A 269 -19.21 8.22 5.12
CA THR A 269 -18.35 9.25 5.77
C THR A 269 -17.78 10.27 4.79
N CYS A 270 -17.55 9.89 3.53
CA CYS A 270 -17.22 10.84 2.47
C CYS A 270 -18.40 11.79 2.17
N LEU A 271 -19.63 11.28 2.20
CA LEU A 271 -20.83 12.10 2.00
C LEU A 271 -21.11 13.04 3.18
N ASP A 272 -20.77 12.62 4.40
CA ASP A 272 -20.89 13.39 5.65
C ASP A 272 -19.77 14.44 5.82
N THR A 273 -18.74 14.40 4.97
CA THR A 273 -17.69 15.42 4.93
C THR A 273 -18.24 16.75 4.41
N PHE A 274 -17.69 17.89 4.84
CA PHE A 274 -18.06 19.20 4.32
C PHE A 274 -16.87 19.97 3.72
N PRO A 275 -16.91 20.34 2.42
CA PRO A 275 -17.89 19.94 1.40
C PRO A 275 -17.92 18.41 1.15
N PRO A 276 -19.06 17.87 0.68
CA PRO A 276 -19.23 16.43 0.48
C PRO A 276 -18.31 15.87 -0.61
N ILE A 277 -17.82 14.66 -0.38
CA ILE A 277 -16.94 13.96 -1.31
C ILE A 277 -17.71 12.83 -1.99
N PHE A 278 -17.81 12.89 -3.32
CA PHE A 278 -18.44 11.86 -4.14
C PHE A 278 -17.41 11.08 -4.94
N TYR A 279 -17.19 9.82 -4.57
CA TYR A 279 -16.35 8.88 -5.32
C TYR A 279 -17.16 7.90 -6.17
N LEU A 280 -18.34 7.50 -5.70
CA LEU A 280 -19.21 6.58 -6.44
C LEU A 280 -19.96 7.34 -7.52
N THR A 281 -19.94 6.80 -8.73
CA THR A 281 -20.75 7.29 -9.86
C THR A 281 -22.05 6.48 -9.96
N ASP A 282 -22.93 6.86 -10.88
CA ASP A 282 -24.16 6.09 -11.12
C ASP A 282 -23.86 4.68 -11.64
N VAL A 283 -22.79 4.49 -12.41
CA VAL A 283 -22.33 3.17 -12.81
C VAL A 283 -21.90 2.34 -11.59
N SER A 284 -21.20 2.95 -10.62
CA SER A 284 -20.87 2.26 -9.37
C SER A 284 -22.13 1.79 -8.62
N ARG A 285 -23.18 2.64 -8.57
CA ARG A 285 -24.46 2.30 -7.94
C ARG A 285 -25.18 1.16 -8.67
N HIS A 286 -25.15 1.14 -10.00
CA HIS A 286 -25.71 0.03 -10.78
C HIS A 286 -24.98 -1.29 -10.54
N ILE A 287 -23.64 -1.27 -10.41
CA ILE A 287 -22.86 -2.45 -10.06
C ILE A 287 -23.23 -2.98 -8.67
N ILE A 288 -23.40 -2.09 -7.69
CA ILE A 288 -23.87 -2.46 -6.33
C ILE A 288 -25.26 -3.11 -6.41
N ALA A 289 -26.19 -2.52 -7.16
CA ALA A 289 -27.53 -3.07 -7.33
C ALA A 289 -27.50 -4.45 -8.01
N LEU A 290 -26.65 -4.64 -9.02
CA LEU A 290 -26.45 -5.91 -9.70
C LEU A 290 -25.93 -6.99 -8.73
N ALA A 291 -24.92 -6.66 -7.91
CA ALA A 291 -24.35 -7.56 -6.92
C ALA A 291 -25.42 -8.05 -5.92
N HIS A 292 -26.24 -7.14 -5.39
CA HIS A 292 -27.33 -7.51 -4.48
C HIS A 292 -28.41 -8.36 -5.16
N ARG A 293 -28.80 -8.04 -6.40
CA ARG A 293 -29.77 -8.85 -7.16
C ARG A 293 -29.24 -10.25 -7.45
N TYR A 294 -27.96 -10.37 -7.78
CA TYR A 294 -27.30 -11.65 -8.02
C TYR A 294 -27.24 -12.51 -6.75
N ASN A 295 -26.82 -11.92 -5.63
CA ASN A 295 -26.82 -12.59 -4.33
C ASN A 295 -28.24 -13.04 -3.91
N ALA A 296 -29.25 -12.19 -4.12
CA ALA A 296 -30.65 -12.51 -3.82
C ALA A 296 -31.18 -13.66 -4.70
N HIS A 297 -30.86 -13.67 -6.00
CA HIS A 297 -31.24 -14.75 -6.92
C HIS A 297 -30.71 -16.12 -6.45
N HIS A 298 -29.51 -16.13 -5.87
CA HIS A 298 -28.86 -17.34 -5.37
C HIS A 298 -29.17 -17.67 -3.89
N GLY A 299 -29.89 -16.81 -3.17
CA GLY A 299 -30.26 -17.03 -1.77
C GLY A 299 -29.12 -16.90 -0.73
N HIS A 300 -27.93 -16.48 -1.16
CA HIS A 300 -26.73 -16.28 -0.31
C HIS A 300 -25.71 -15.41 -1.07
N THR A 301 -24.71 -14.88 -0.38
CA THR A 301 -23.65 -14.04 -0.98
C THR A 301 -22.78 -14.84 -1.97
N LYS A 302 -22.69 -14.38 -3.22
CA LYS A 302 -21.83 -14.92 -4.28
C LYS A 302 -20.81 -13.93 -4.84
N VAL A 303 -21.04 -12.63 -4.65
CA VAL A 303 -20.14 -11.53 -5.00
C VAL A 303 -20.03 -10.52 -3.88
#